data_AF-A0A1X1EYI0-F1
#
_entry.id   AF-A0A1X1EYI0-F1
#
_cell.length_a   1.000
_cell.length_b   1.000
_cell.length_c   1.000
_cell.angle_alpha   90.00
_cell.angle_beta   90.00
_cell.angle_gamma   90.00
#
_symmetry.space_group_name_H-M   'P 1'
#
loop_
_entity.id
_entity.type
_entity.pdbx_description
1 polymer ?
#
loop_
_entity_poly.entity_id
_entity_poly.type
_entity_poly.pdbx_seq_one_letter_code
_entity_poly.pdbx_strand_id
1 'polypeptide(L)'
;MHLLDIIHSFSIVAERTLRSCAPRSRLSEWFFWFRADAEALCLIADQLKHARAFMLLENEAEAKMFTECSVYDAAYFFGDRQYHGMKKRWPRVLLTYLTKTGLELDATRWQEGCHNGFLEARQSQAGTFVPCSSTFDYV
;
A
#
# COMPACT_ATOMS: atom_id res chain seq x y z
N MET A 1 -7.72 9.92 9.87
CA MET A 1 -7.66 8.46 9.69
C MET A 1 -9.03 7.84 9.52
N HIS A 2 -10.05 8.23 10.30
CA HIS A 2 -11.42 7.72 10.14
C HIS A 2 -11.96 7.68 8.69
N LEU A 3 -11.61 8.66 7.84
CA LEU A 3 -11.98 8.63 6.42
C LEU A 3 -11.38 7.41 5.67
N LEU A 4 -10.11 7.07 5.92
CA LEU A 4 -9.45 5.92 5.32
C LEU A 4 -10.08 4.61 5.79
N ASP A 5 -10.40 4.51 7.09
CA ASP A 5 -11.05 3.33 7.67
C ASP A 5 -12.45 3.10 7.07
N ILE A 6 -13.19 4.19 6.85
CA ILE A 6 -14.50 4.17 6.16
C ILE A 6 -14.34 3.72 4.71
N ILE A 7 -13.35 4.28 3.98
CA ILE A 7 -13.09 3.90 2.58
C ILE A 7 -12.65 2.43 2.49
N HIS A 8 -11.82 1.96 3.40
CA HIS A 8 -11.40 0.57 3.47
C HIS A 8 -12.59 -0.36 3.73
N SER A 9 -13.44 -0.03 4.71
CA SER A 9 -14.65 -0.79 5.01
C SER A 9 -15.61 -0.86 3.82
N PHE A 10 -15.83 0.27 3.14
CA PHE A 10 -16.63 0.34 1.93
C PHE A 10 -16.01 -0.51 0.80
N SER A 11 -14.69 -0.46 0.64
CA SER A 11 -13.98 -1.22 -0.40
C SER A 11 -14.12 -2.73 -0.22
N ILE A 12 -14.14 -3.24 1.02
CA ILE A 12 -14.40 -4.66 1.31
C ILE A 12 -15.80 -5.07 0.86
N VAL A 13 -16.81 -4.27 1.22
CA VAL A 13 -18.21 -4.56 0.88
C VAL A 13 -18.39 -4.51 -0.64
N ALA A 14 -17.90 -3.45 -1.28
CA ALA A 14 -18.00 -3.27 -2.73
C ALA A 14 -17.30 -4.37 -3.52
N GLU A 15 -16.09 -4.78 -3.12
CA GLU A 15 -15.35 -5.86 -3.77
C GLU A 15 -16.08 -7.20 -3.64
N ARG A 16 -16.59 -7.53 -2.45
CA ARG A 16 -17.35 -8.78 -2.24
C ARG A 16 -18.61 -8.82 -3.08
N THR A 17 -19.38 -7.73 -3.10
CA THR A 17 -20.59 -7.63 -3.93
C THR A 17 -20.27 -7.76 -5.42
N LEU A 18 -19.23 -7.08 -5.90
CA LEU A 18 -18.85 -7.12 -7.31
C LEU A 18 -18.26 -8.47 -7.75
N ARG A 19 -17.50 -9.15 -6.90
CA ARG A 19 -17.05 -10.53 -7.18
C ARG A 19 -18.22 -11.50 -7.29
N SER A 20 -19.26 -11.33 -6.48
CA SER A 20 -20.47 -12.17 -6.55
C SER A 20 -21.31 -11.88 -7.80
N CYS A 21 -21.44 -10.62 -8.19
CA CYS A 21 -22.30 -10.24 -9.33
C CYS A 21 -21.60 -10.31 -10.70
N ALA A 22 -20.31 -10.00 -10.76
CA ALA A 22 -19.56 -9.85 -12.01
C ALA A 22 -18.06 -10.18 -11.85
N PRO A 23 -17.71 -11.44 -11.53
CA PRO A 23 -16.37 -11.84 -11.09
C PRO A 23 -15.25 -11.56 -12.10
N ARG A 24 -15.54 -11.63 -13.40
CA ARG A 24 -14.58 -11.41 -14.50
C ARG A 24 -14.67 -10.02 -15.13
N SER A 25 -15.34 -9.08 -14.49
CA SER A 25 -15.49 -7.73 -15.03
C SER A 25 -14.24 -6.89 -14.78
N ARG A 26 -13.95 -5.94 -15.67
CA ARG A 26 -12.91 -4.92 -15.43
C ARG A 26 -13.19 -4.12 -14.15
N LEU A 27 -14.46 -4.01 -13.76
CA LEU A 27 -14.88 -3.33 -12.54
C LEU A 27 -14.53 -4.13 -11.28
N SER A 28 -14.72 -5.46 -11.27
CA SER A 28 -14.32 -6.31 -10.13
C SER A 28 -12.80 -6.30 -9.95
N GLU A 29 -12.03 -6.36 -11.04
CA GLU A 29 -10.58 -6.25 -11.00
C GLU A 29 -10.13 -4.86 -10.49
N TRP A 30 -10.78 -3.79 -10.95
CA TRP A 30 -10.49 -2.44 -10.46
C TRP A 30 -10.73 -2.31 -8.95
N PHE A 31 -11.86 -2.83 -8.45
CA PHE A 31 -12.20 -2.79 -7.03
C PHE A 31 -11.28 -3.68 -6.17
N PHE A 32 -10.80 -4.79 -6.71
CA PHE A 32 -9.77 -5.59 -6.05
C PHE A 32 -8.50 -4.76 -5.79
N TRP A 33 -7.98 -4.09 -6.81
CA TRP A 33 -6.81 -3.22 -6.66
C TRP A 33 -7.10 -2.01 -5.77
N PHE A 34 -8.30 -1.42 -5.88
CA PHE A 34 -8.72 -0.31 -5.02
C PHE A 34 -8.74 -0.70 -3.55
N ARG A 35 -9.30 -1.87 -3.20
CA ARG A 35 -9.29 -2.39 -1.83
C ARG A 35 -7.86 -2.64 -1.34
N ALA A 36 -7.04 -3.31 -2.15
CA ALA A 36 -5.67 -3.64 -1.78
C ALA A 36 -4.82 -2.37 -1.52
N ASP A 37 -5.05 -1.31 -2.31
CA ASP A 37 -4.47 0.00 -2.04
C ASP A 37 -5.05 0.64 -0.75
N ALA A 38 -6.35 0.52 -0.48
CA ALA A 38 -6.98 1.09 0.72
C ALA A 38 -6.39 0.50 2.00
N GLU A 39 -6.23 -0.82 2.03
CA GLU A 39 -5.63 -1.57 3.14
C GLU A 39 -4.19 -1.10 3.38
N ALA A 40 -3.38 -1.04 2.33
CA ALA A 40 -2.01 -0.54 2.41
C ALA A 40 -1.97 0.92 2.90
N LEU A 41 -2.84 1.80 2.39
CA LEU A 41 -2.88 3.21 2.81
C LEU A 41 -3.27 3.37 4.28
N CYS A 42 -4.13 2.51 4.82
CA CYS A 42 -4.42 2.47 6.25
C CYS A 42 -3.18 2.09 7.06
N LEU A 43 -2.51 1.01 6.67
CA LEU A 43 -1.27 0.53 7.33
C LEU A 43 -0.16 1.59 7.30
N ILE A 44 0.08 2.19 6.13
CA ILE A 44 1.07 3.26 5.94
C ILE A 44 0.77 4.42 6.87
N ALA A 45 -0.48 4.88 6.89
CA ALA A 45 -0.86 6.00 7.71
C ALA A 45 -0.64 5.67 9.19
N ASP A 46 -1.03 4.48 9.64
CA ASP A 46 -0.91 4.05 11.05
C ASP A 46 0.56 3.95 11.50
N GLN A 47 1.42 3.34 10.67
CA GLN A 47 2.86 3.28 10.91
C GLN A 47 3.48 4.67 11.05
N LEU A 48 3.13 5.61 10.15
CA LEU A 48 3.63 6.99 10.22
C LEU A 48 3.11 7.73 11.46
N LYS A 49 1.88 7.45 11.89
CA LYS A 49 1.32 8.02 13.12
C LYS A 49 2.02 7.49 14.36
N HIS A 50 2.29 6.18 14.43
CA HIS A 50 3.04 5.58 15.53
C HIS A 50 4.48 6.07 15.57
N ALA A 51 5.18 6.10 14.44
CA ALA A 51 6.52 6.66 14.34
C ALA A 51 6.59 8.11 14.89
N ARG A 52 5.61 8.96 14.52
CA ARG A 52 5.52 10.33 15.02
C ARG A 52 5.27 10.41 16.53
N ALA A 53 4.46 9.51 17.08
CA ALA A 53 4.17 9.46 18.50
C ALA A 53 5.40 9.00 19.32
N PHE A 54 6.14 8.02 18.80
CA PHE A 54 7.34 7.48 19.46
C PHE A 54 8.50 8.47 19.47
N MET A 55 8.67 9.31 18.44
CA MET A 55 9.65 10.40 18.45
C MET A 55 9.46 11.41 19.60
N LEU A 56 8.28 11.47 20.21
CA LEU A 56 7.98 12.38 21.31
C LEU A 56 8.27 11.77 22.69
N LEU A 57 8.71 10.51 22.77
CA LEU A 57 9.04 9.82 24.02
C LEU A 57 10.51 10.04 24.41
N GLU A 58 10.79 10.07 25.72
CA GLU A 58 12.10 10.41 26.29
C GLU A 58 13.20 9.35 26.06
N ASN A 59 12.86 8.13 25.62
CA ASN A 59 13.86 7.07 25.36
C ASN A 59 14.38 7.13 23.92
N GLU A 60 15.38 7.99 23.69
CA GLU A 60 15.88 8.35 22.35
C GLU A 60 16.33 7.17 21.48
N ALA A 61 16.97 6.14 22.04
CA ALA A 61 17.56 5.05 21.24
C ALA A 61 16.51 4.08 20.69
N GLU A 62 15.60 3.60 21.54
CA GLU A 62 14.52 2.69 21.13
C GLU A 62 13.50 3.41 20.25
N ALA A 63 13.17 4.66 20.59
CA ALA A 63 12.27 5.49 19.79
C ALA A 63 12.80 5.72 18.38
N LYS A 64 14.11 5.96 18.24
CA LYS A 64 14.76 6.13 16.95
C LYS A 64 14.69 4.86 16.11
N MET A 65 15.08 3.72 16.68
CA MET A 65 15.04 2.44 15.95
C MET A 65 13.62 2.09 15.49
N PHE A 66 12.63 2.26 16.37
CA PHE A 66 11.22 2.02 16.02
C PHE A 66 10.76 2.95 14.89
N THR A 67 11.09 4.25 14.98
CA THR A 67 10.75 5.24 13.95
C THR A 67 11.36 4.87 12.60
N GLU A 68 12.65 4.52 12.56
CA GLU A 68 13.32 4.09 11.32
C GLU A 68 12.63 2.89 10.67
N CYS A 69 12.33 1.85 11.45
CA CYS A 69 11.65 0.65 10.98
C CYS A 69 10.22 0.97 10.48
N SER A 70 9.42 1.69 11.25
CA SER A 70 8.05 2.06 10.87
C SER A 70 8.00 2.91 9.61
N VAL A 71 8.92 3.87 9.46
CA VAL A 71 8.99 4.71 8.25
C VAL A 71 9.42 3.88 7.05
N TYR A 72 10.41 2.99 7.21
CA TYR A 72 10.85 2.08 6.15
C TYR A 72 9.72 1.16 5.68
N ASP A 73 9.01 0.51 6.60
CA ASP A 73 7.92 -0.41 6.26
C ASP A 73 6.76 0.32 5.56
N ALA A 74 6.37 1.48 6.08
CA ALA A 74 5.38 2.34 5.45
C ALA A 74 5.79 2.73 4.03
N ALA A 75 7.05 3.10 3.84
CA ALA A 75 7.58 3.45 2.53
C ALA A 75 7.64 2.25 1.58
N TYR A 76 7.98 1.07 2.09
CA TYR A 76 7.99 -0.18 1.31
C TYR A 76 6.61 -0.46 0.70
N PHE A 77 5.56 -0.47 1.53
CA PHE A 77 4.19 -0.64 1.03
C PHE A 77 3.79 0.48 0.07
N PHE A 78 4.21 1.72 0.32
CA PHE A 78 3.93 2.82 -0.59
C PHE A 78 4.58 2.60 -1.97
N GLY A 79 5.83 2.14 -2.01
CA GLY A 79 6.57 1.80 -3.23
C GLY A 79 5.95 0.64 -4.01
N ASP A 80 5.60 -0.44 -3.32
CA ASP A 80 4.90 -1.60 -3.89
C ASP A 80 3.57 -1.20 -4.54
N ARG A 81 2.71 -0.46 -3.81
CA ARG A 81 1.42 0.01 -4.36
C ARG A 81 1.60 1.01 -5.49
N GLN A 82 2.68 1.81 -5.49
CA GLN A 82 3.00 2.69 -6.62
C GLN A 82 3.24 1.92 -7.91
N TYR A 83 3.99 0.81 -7.84
CA TYR A 83 4.21 -0.06 -8.99
C TYR A 83 2.89 -0.59 -9.56
N HIS A 84 1.98 -1.02 -8.67
CA HIS A 84 0.65 -1.49 -9.04
C HIS A 84 -0.32 -0.38 -9.46
N GLY A 85 0.12 0.88 -9.57
CA GLY A 85 -0.66 1.96 -10.16
C GLY A 85 -1.55 2.74 -9.20
N MET A 86 -1.30 2.68 -7.88
CA MET A 86 -2.04 3.42 -6.85
C MET A 86 -2.19 4.92 -7.18
N LYS A 87 -1.17 5.55 -7.78
CA LYS A 87 -1.19 6.97 -8.20
C LYS A 87 -2.32 7.32 -9.19
N LYS A 88 -2.86 6.34 -9.91
CA LYS A 88 -3.99 6.53 -10.84
C LYS A 88 -5.35 6.33 -10.16
N ARG A 89 -5.40 5.57 -9.06
CA ARG A 89 -6.64 5.20 -8.36
C ARG A 89 -6.94 6.09 -7.16
N TRP A 90 -5.91 6.70 -6.56
CA TRP A 90 -6.05 7.44 -5.31
C TRP A 90 -5.78 8.95 -5.45
N PRO A 91 -6.45 9.79 -4.63
CA PRO A 91 -6.27 11.23 -4.67
C PRO A 91 -4.81 11.64 -4.42
N ARG A 92 -4.28 12.49 -5.30
CA ARG A 92 -2.90 13.00 -5.18
C ARG A 92 -2.64 13.67 -3.85
N VAL A 93 -3.61 14.43 -3.33
CA VAL A 93 -3.49 15.14 -2.05
C VAL A 93 -3.18 14.19 -0.89
N LEU A 94 -3.86 13.04 -0.83
CA LEU A 94 -3.60 12.02 0.19
C LEU A 94 -2.20 11.43 0.05
N LEU A 95 -1.82 11.04 -1.18
CA LEU A 95 -0.52 10.43 -1.44
C LEU A 95 0.63 11.40 -1.14
N THR A 96 0.46 12.68 -1.48
CA THR A 96 1.41 13.75 -1.16
C THR A 96 1.51 13.96 0.35
N TYR A 97 0.38 13.95 1.08
CA TYR A 97 0.38 14.08 2.53
C TYR A 97 1.18 12.95 3.21
N LEU A 98 0.95 11.70 2.81
CA LEU A 98 1.68 10.54 3.36
C LEU A 98 3.17 10.61 3.00
N THR A 99 3.49 10.95 1.75
CA THR A 99 4.88 11.15 1.31
C THR A 99 5.58 12.21 2.12
N LYS A 100 4.93 13.36 2.33
CA LYS A 100 5.50 14.46 3.12
C LYS A 100 5.73 14.03 4.56
N THR A 101 4.76 13.33 5.15
CA THR A 101 4.86 12.84 6.54
C THR A 101 6.02 11.86 6.70
N GLY A 102 6.20 10.91 5.77
CA GLY A 102 7.32 9.99 5.78
C GLY A 102 8.67 10.68 5.65
N LEU A 103 8.79 11.62 4.72
CA LEU A 103 10.02 12.41 4.53
C LEU A 103 10.35 13.30 5.75
N GLU A 104 9.34 13.84 6.44
CA GLU A 104 9.51 14.62 7.66
C GLU A 104 10.02 13.77 8.84
N LEU A 105 9.68 12.48 8.89
CA LEU A 105 10.10 11.57 9.96
C LEU A 105 11.49 11.00 9.70
N ASP A 106 11.71 10.41 8.52
CA ASP A 106 13.02 9.92 8.10
C ASP A 106 13.08 9.85 6.57
N ALA A 107 13.73 10.86 5.96
CA ALA A 107 13.84 10.96 4.52
C ALA A 107 14.64 9.81 3.88
N THR A 108 15.67 9.31 4.57
CA THR A 108 16.53 8.24 4.05
C THR A 108 15.75 6.93 4.01
N ARG A 109 15.14 6.54 5.14
CA ARG A 109 14.34 5.32 5.24
C ARG A 109 13.13 5.37 4.32
N TRP A 110 12.51 6.54 4.18
CA TRP A 110 11.39 6.70 3.26
C TRP A 110 11.79 6.47 1.80
N GLN A 111 12.93 7.03 1.36
CA GLN A 111 13.40 6.84 -0.01
C GLN A 111 13.83 5.39 -0.27
N GLU A 112 14.59 4.79 0.65
CA GLU A 112 15.02 3.39 0.57
C GLU A 112 13.83 2.43 0.49
N GLY A 113 12.87 2.56 1.41
CA GLY A 113 11.68 1.71 1.44
C GLY A 113 10.87 1.84 0.15
N CYS A 114 10.60 3.07 -0.31
CA CYS A 114 9.87 3.29 -1.56
C CYS A 114 10.58 2.65 -2.76
N HIS A 115 11.90 2.76 -2.83
CA HIS A 115 12.69 2.19 -3.92
C HIS A 115 12.66 0.66 -3.89
N ASN A 116 12.89 0.06 -2.73
CA ASN A 116 12.94 -1.39 -2.56
C ASN A 116 11.58 -2.03 -2.81
N GLY A 117 10.51 -1.48 -2.23
CA GLY A 117 9.15 -1.98 -2.46
C GLY A 117 8.74 -1.93 -3.93
N PHE A 118 9.11 -0.86 -4.65
CA PHE A 118 8.85 -0.77 -6.08
C PHE A 118 9.65 -1.81 -6.89
N LEU A 119 10.94 -1.98 -6.58
CA LEU A 119 11.80 -2.93 -7.27
C LEU A 119 11.35 -4.37 -7.05
N GLU A 120 10.99 -4.72 -5.82
CA GLU A 120 10.55 -6.06 -5.48
C GLU A 120 9.22 -6.39 -6.14
N ALA A 121 8.22 -5.50 -6.07
CA ALA A 121 6.96 -5.68 -6.79
C ALA A 121 7.18 -5.90 -8.29
N ARG A 122 8.12 -5.16 -8.89
CA ARG A 122 8.52 -5.34 -10.29
C ARG A 122 9.16 -6.69 -10.57
N GLN A 123 10.05 -7.15 -9.69
CA GLN A 123 10.72 -8.45 -9.83
C GLN A 123 9.75 -9.61 -9.62
N SER A 124 8.86 -9.54 -8.63
CA SER A 124 7.83 -10.53 -8.40
C SER A 124 6.90 -10.65 -9.60
N GLN A 125 6.47 -9.54 -10.21
CA GLN A 125 5.66 -9.58 -11.43
C GLN A 125 6.42 -10.18 -12.63
N ALA A 126 7.73 -9.89 -12.77
CA ALA A 126 8.57 -10.46 -13.82
C ALA A 126 8.80 -11.98 -13.64
N GLY A 127 8.93 -12.46 -12.40
CA GLY A 127 9.02 -13.88 -12.08
C GLY A 127 7.68 -14.63 -12.21
N THR A 128 6.55 -13.90 -12.24
CA THR A 128 5.20 -14.46 -12.39
C THR A 128 4.73 -14.50 -13.86
N PHE A 129 5.58 -14.14 -14.83
CA PHE A 129 5.28 -14.34 -16.25
C PHE A 129 5.47 -15.81 -16.66
N VAL A 130 4.68 -16.71 -16.04
CA VAL A 130 4.25 -17.93 -16.70
C VAL A 130 3.02 -17.51 -17.51
N PRO A 131 3.09 -17.47 -18.85
CA PRO A 131 1.87 -17.32 -19.62
C PRO A 131 0.99 -18.52 -19.22
N CYS A 132 -0.16 -18.26 -18.60
CA CYS A 132 -1.22 -19.25 -18.53
C CYS A 132 -1.62 -19.55 -19.99
N SER A 133 -0.92 -20.49 -20.60
CA SER A 133 -1.41 -21.21 -21.77
C SER A 133 -2.73 -21.81 -21.33
N SER A 134 -3.79 -21.26 -21.92
CA SER A 134 -5.13 -21.79 -21.82
C SER A 134 -5.15 -23.19 -22.42
N THR A 135 -5.04 -24.20 -21.58
CA THR A 135 -5.59 -25.53 -21.86
C THR A 135 -6.64 -25.79 -20.80
N PHE A 136 -7.81 -25.19 -21.00
CA PHE A 136 -9.05 -25.79 -20.54
C PHE A 136 -9.33 -26.94 -21.51
N ASP A 137 -8.81 -28.12 -21.18
CA ASP A 137 -9.28 -29.36 -21.78
C ASP A 137 -10.71 -29.60 -21.27
N TYR A 138 -11.68 -29.38 -22.15
CA TYR A 138 -13.00 -29.97 -22.02
C TYR A 138 -12.95 -31.36 -22.64
N VAL A 139 -12.95 -32.41 -21.80
CA VAL A 139 -13.79 -33.63 -21.92
C VAL A 139 -13.97 -34.24 -20.54
#